data_AF-A0A7S3D1S4-F1
#
_entry.id   AF-A0A7S3D1S4-F1
#
_cell.length_a   1.000
_cell.length_b   1.000
_cell.length_c   1.000
_cell.angle_alpha   90.00
_cell.angle_beta   90.00
_cell.angle_gamma   90.00
#
_symmetry.space_group_name_H-M   'P 1'
#
loop_
_entity.id
_entity.type
_entity.pdbx_description
1 polymer ?
#
loop_
_entity_poly.entity_id
_entity_poly.type
_entity_poly.pdbx_seq_one_letter_code
_entity_poly.pdbx_strand_id
1 'polypeptide(L)'
;MLKSGVSTDDGKTYCLNVIPSEAEAGFDMRVATTIPLDEFKIMLESWAAEENVEVDISYMPEKHAITPMSDSWWKVFEHACEKAGINIEPEVFPAATDSRYIRVLDIPAFGFSPMNNTPILLHDHNERIHKDVFLSGIDIYRTIIPSLANHVK
;
A
#
# COMPACT_ATOMS: atom_id res chain seq x y z
N MET A 1 -14.47 -4.39 9.41
CA MET A 1 -15.17 -5.22 10.43
C MET A 1 -16.43 -4.48 10.83
N LEU A 2 -17.57 -5.14 11.02
CA LEU A 2 -18.79 -4.50 11.55
C LEU A 2 -19.38 -5.44 12.60
N LYS A 3 -19.63 -4.93 13.80
CA LYS A 3 -20.18 -5.68 14.94
C LYS A 3 -21.27 -4.85 15.60
N SER A 4 -22.47 -5.39 15.68
CA SER A 4 -23.61 -4.81 16.40
C SER A 4 -24.62 -5.91 16.72
N GLY A 5 -25.47 -5.69 17.72
CA GLY A 5 -26.51 -6.63 18.15
C GLY A 5 -26.13 -7.40 19.42
N VAL A 6 -27.15 -7.93 20.10
CA VAL A 6 -26.97 -8.74 21.32
C VAL A 6 -26.98 -10.21 20.94
N SER A 7 -25.87 -10.90 21.25
CA SER A 7 -25.68 -12.33 21.03
C SER A 7 -25.31 -13.01 22.34
N THR A 8 -25.77 -14.24 22.54
CA THR A 8 -25.37 -15.10 23.68
C THR A 8 -24.52 -16.31 23.26
N ASP A 9 -24.18 -16.42 21.97
CA ASP A 9 -23.50 -17.57 21.37
C ASP A 9 -22.33 -17.18 20.44
N ASP A 10 -21.61 -16.11 20.79
CA ASP A 10 -20.46 -15.58 20.05
C ASP A 10 -20.76 -15.14 18.60
N GLY A 11 -21.96 -14.60 18.37
CA GLY A 11 -22.37 -13.98 17.10
C GLY A 11 -22.94 -14.98 16.09
N LYS A 12 -23.27 -16.21 16.51
CA LYS A 12 -23.95 -17.17 15.64
C LYS A 12 -25.44 -16.81 15.48
N THR A 13 -26.06 -16.28 16.53
CA THR A 13 -27.44 -15.78 16.51
C THR A 13 -27.57 -14.44 17.25
N TYR A 14 -28.62 -13.68 16.95
CA TYR A 14 -28.86 -12.35 17.51
C TYR A 14 -30.29 -12.21 18.05
N CYS A 15 -30.44 -11.57 19.20
CA CYS A 15 -31.73 -11.25 19.81
C CYS A 15 -32.42 -10.11 19.04
N LEU A 16 -33.35 -10.44 18.15
CA LEU A 16 -34.01 -9.47 17.25
C LEU A 16 -34.86 -8.41 17.96
N ASN A 17 -35.25 -8.65 19.21
CA ASN A 17 -36.09 -7.76 20.03
C ASN A 17 -35.32 -7.00 21.11
N VAL A 18 -33.98 -7.01 21.08
CA VAL A 18 -33.13 -6.33 22.06
C VAL A 18 -32.31 -5.27 21.35
N ILE A 19 -32.35 -4.03 21.86
CA ILE A 19 -31.53 -2.92 21.36
C ILE A 19 -30.09 -3.14 21.89
N PRO A 20 -29.07 -3.17 21.01
CA PRO A 20 -27.69 -3.31 21.44
C PRO A 20 -27.20 -2.08 22.21
N SER A 21 -26.35 -2.31 23.21
CA SER A 21 -25.69 -1.25 23.99
C SER A 21 -24.41 -0.71 23.37
N GLU A 22 -23.79 -1.48 22.47
CA GLU A 22 -22.55 -1.13 21.77
C GLU A 22 -22.63 -1.49 20.28
N ALA A 23 -21.88 -0.77 19.46
CA ALA A 23 -21.64 -1.09 18.06
C ALA A 23 -20.23 -0.64 17.68
N GLU A 24 -19.56 -1.43 16.85
CA GLU A 24 -18.20 -1.20 16.41
C GLU A 24 -18.11 -1.34 14.88
N ALA A 25 -17.35 -0.46 14.25
CA ALA A 25 -17.01 -0.53 12.84
C ALA A 25 -15.52 -0.25 12.65
N GLY A 26 -14.85 -1.10 11.87
CA GLY A 26 -13.44 -0.97 11.53
C GLY A 26 -13.26 -0.56 10.07
N PHE A 27 -12.43 0.45 9.85
CA PHE A 27 -12.14 1.05 8.56
C PHE A 27 -10.66 0.87 8.18
N ASP A 28 -10.39 0.56 6.91
CA ASP A 28 -9.06 0.61 6.30
C ASP A 28 -9.06 1.78 5.31
N MET A 29 -8.14 2.73 5.50
CA MET A 29 -8.15 3.98 4.75
C MET A 29 -6.82 4.18 4.02
N ARG A 30 -6.90 4.52 2.74
CA ARG A 30 -5.75 4.92 1.92
C ARG A 30 -5.70 6.44 1.87
N VAL A 31 -4.80 7.02 2.67
CA VAL A 31 -4.63 8.47 2.78
C VAL A 31 -3.67 8.95 1.69
N ALA A 32 -4.09 9.93 0.89
CA ALA A 32 -3.24 10.50 -0.14
C ALA A 32 -1.97 11.12 0.46
N THR A 33 -0.85 11.00 -0.23
CA THR A 33 0.47 11.49 0.25
C THR A 33 0.54 13.00 0.40
N THR A 34 -0.43 13.74 -0.16
CA THR A 34 -0.58 15.19 -0.05
C THR A 34 -1.34 15.64 1.19
N ILE A 35 -1.95 14.71 1.93
CA ILE A 35 -2.73 15.00 3.14
C ILE A 35 -1.82 14.79 4.36
N PRO A 36 -1.57 15.82 5.18
CA PRO A 36 -0.81 15.66 6.42
C PRO A 36 -1.51 14.67 7.36
N LEU A 37 -0.74 13.70 7.86
CA LEU A 37 -1.25 12.62 8.69
C LEU A 37 -1.82 13.15 10.03
N ASP A 38 -1.17 14.13 10.64
CA ASP A 38 -1.66 14.74 11.89
C ASP A 38 -3.02 15.45 11.68
N GLU A 39 -3.19 16.16 10.56
CA GLU A 39 -4.46 16.81 10.23
C GLU A 39 -5.56 15.78 9.97
N PHE A 40 -5.23 14.69 9.28
CA PHE A 40 -6.15 13.58 9.04
C PHE A 40 -6.58 12.91 10.35
N LYS A 41 -5.66 12.71 11.29
CA LYS A 41 -5.95 12.18 12.61
C LYS A 41 -6.89 13.09 13.40
N ILE A 42 -6.58 14.39 13.45
CA ILE A 42 -7.40 15.40 14.15
C ILE A 42 -8.81 15.43 13.56
N MET A 43 -8.95 15.32 12.23
CA MET A 43 -10.24 15.26 11.57
C MET A 43 -11.07 14.06 12.06
N LEU A 44 -10.49 12.85 12.11
CA LEU A 44 -11.18 11.65 12.61
C LEU A 44 -11.60 11.80 14.07
N GLU A 45 -10.70 12.30 14.93
CA GLU A 45 -10.97 12.54 16.34
C GLU A 45 -12.08 13.60 16.53
N SER A 46 -12.12 14.62 15.68
CA SER A 46 -13.16 15.67 15.73
C SER A 46 -14.54 15.13 15.37
N TRP A 47 -14.65 14.33 14.31
CA TRP A 47 -15.92 13.69 13.93
C TRP A 47 -16.41 12.72 15.01
N ALA A 48 -15.49 11.98 15.63
CA ALA A 48 -15.83 11.09 16.74
C ALA A 48 -16.38 11.86 17.94
N ALA A 49 -15.74 12.98 18.30
CA ALA A 49 -16.18 13.85 19.39
C ALA A 49 -17.56 14.50 19.13
N GLU A 50 -17.82 14.95 17.89
CA GLU A 50 -19.09 15.56 17.48
C GLU A 50 -20.28 14.60 17.66
N GLU A 51 -20.08 13.32 17.34
CA GLU A 51 -21.10 12.27 17.45
C GLU A 51 -21.07 11.53 18.79
N ASN A 52 -20.19 11.93 19.71
CA ASN A 52 -19.96 11.29 21.00
C ASN A 52 -19.70 9.77 20.87
N VAL A 53 -18.84 9.40 19.91
CA VAL A 53 -18.34 8.04 19.69
C VAL A 53 -16.84 7.96 19.97
N GLU A 54 -16.35 6.74 20.21
CA GLU A 54 -14.93 6.47 20.42
C GLU A 54 -14.26 6.09 19.09
N VAL A 55 -13.02 6.57 18.89
CA VAL A 55 -12.17 6.17 17.76
C VAL A 55 -10.88 5.54 18.28
N ASP A 56 -10.59 4.32 17.82
CA ASP A 56 -9.33 3.63 18.10
C ASP A 56 -8.50 3.51 16.82
N ILE A 57 -7.31 4.12 16.82
CA ILE A 57 -6.38 4.10 15.68
C ILE A 57 -5.37 2.98 15.90
N SER A 58 -5.70 1.79 15.39
CA SER A 58 -4.84 0.60 15.50
C SER A 58 -3.48 0.74 14.78
N TYR A 59 -3.44 1.50 13.68
CA TYR A 59 -2.20 1.77 12.95
C TYR A 59 -2.29 3.08 12.17
N MET A 60 -1.27 3.91 12.30
CA MET A 60 -1.05 5.10 11.48
C MET A 60 0.46 5.33 11.35
N PRO A 61 1.02 5.50 10.14
CA PRO A 61 2.43 5.81 10.01
C PRO A 61 2.73 7.22 10.55
N GLU A 62 3.94 7.46 11.04
CA GLU A 62 4.34 8.80 11.51
C GLU A 62 4.48 9.81 10.37
N LYS A 63 4.88 9.36 9.18
CA LYS A 63 5.06 10.19 7.98
C LYS A 63 4.72 9.44 6.71
N HIS A 64 4.31 10.18 5.68
CA HIS A 64 4.27 9.68 4.31
C HIS A 64 5.69 9.47 3.78
N ALA A 65 6.22 8.27 3.95
CA ALA A 65 7.54 7.93 3.43
C ALA A 65 7.49 7.68 1.91
N ILE A 66 7.88 8.69 1.13
CA ILE A 66 7.86 8.69 -0.34
C ILE A 66 9.27 8.86 -0.91
N THR A 67 9.50 8.29 -2.09
CA THR A 67 10.67 8.64 -2.91
C THR A 67 10.22 9.67 -3.94
N PRO A 68 10.74 10.91 -3.93
CA PRO A 68 10.28 11.95 -4.83
C PRO A 68 10.74 11.68 -6.26
N MET A 69 9.96 12.12 -7.24
CA MET A 69 10.31 12.02 -8.67
C MET A 69 11.56 12.84 -9.05
N SER A 70 11.93 13.82 -8.21
CA SER A 70 13.17 14.59 -8.37
C SER A 70 14.42 13.84 -7.92
N ASP A 71 14.28 12.66 -7.29
CA ASP A 71 15.40 11.85 -6.84
C ASP A 71 16.29 11.41 -8.02
N SER A 72 17.61 11.49 -7.87
CA SER A 72 18.53 11.10 -8.95
C SER A 72 18.40 9.62 -9.30
N TRP A 73 18.09 8.77 -8.33
CA TRP A 73 17.89 7.34 -8.52
C TRP A 73 16.65 7.04 -9.35
N TRP A 74 15.63 7.90 -9.31
CA TRP A 74 14.47 7.76 -10.19
C TRP A 74 14.89 7.84 -11.66
N LYS A 75 15.69 8.85 -12.03
CA LYS A 75 16.17 9.02 -13.41
C LYS A 75 17.04 7.86 -13.89
N VAL A 76 17.89 7.34 -13.00
CA VAL A 76 18.72 6.16 -13.31
C VAL A 76 17.86 4.93 -13.53
N PHE A 77 16.86 4.72 -12.68
CA PHE A 77 15.91 3.63 -12.79
C PHE A 77 15.07 3.70 -14.07
N GLU A 78 14.53 4.88 -14.38
CA GLU A 78 13.76 5.16 -15.59
C GLU A 78 14.57 4.86 -16.85
N HIS A 79 15.79 5.41 -16.95
CA HIS A 79 16.67 5.14 -18.09
C HIS A 79 17.06 3.66 -18.21
N ALA A 80 17.23 2.97 -17.08
CA ALA A 80 17.53 1.54 -17.09
C ALA A 80 16.35 0.70 -17.59
N CYS A 81 15.11 1.11 -17.28
CA CYS A 81 13.90 0.49 -17.82
C CYS A 81 13.78 0.75 -19.33
N GLU A 82 14.03 1.98 -19.80
CA GLU A 82 14.07 2.31 -21.22
C GLU A 82 15.09 1.44 -21.99
N LYS A 83 16.30 1.28 -21.43
CA LYS A 83 17.34 0.42 -21.99
C LYS A 83 16.92 -1.05 -22.04
N ALA A 84 16.13 -1.51 -21.08
CA ALA A 84 15.54 -2.83 -21.07
C ALA A 84 14.35 -2.98 -22.05
N GLY A 85 13.97 -1.91 -22.76
CA GLY A 85 12.84 -1.90 -23.69
C GLY A 85 11.49 -1.84 -22.99
N ILE A 86 11.44 -1.34 -21.75
CA ILE A 86 10.23 -1.28 -20.93
C ILE A 86 9.83 0.19 -20.73
N ASN A 87 8.60 0.50 -21.12
CA ASN A 87 7.97 1.77 -20.77
C ASN A 87 7.33 1.66 -19.39
N ILE A 88 7.57 2.65 -18.53
CA ILE A 88 7.04 2.70 -17.17
C ILE A 88 6.20 3.97 -16.98
N GLU A 89 5.19 3.87 -16.14
CA GLU A 89 4.41 5.01 -15.65
C GLU A 89 4.51 5.02 -14.12
N PRO A 90 4.95 6.14 -13.50
CA PRO A 90 5.02 6.23 -12.05
C PRO A 90 3.63 6.30 -11.43
N GLU A 91 3.37 5.47 -10.42
CA GLU A 91 2.10 5.45 -9.70
C GLU A 91 2.33 5.31 -8.19
N VAL A 92 1.42 5.88 -7.39
CA VAL A 92 1.32 5.56 -5.96
C VAL A 92 0.59 4.23 -5.82
N PHE A 93 1.32 3.19 -5.44
CA PHE A 93 0.73 1.86 -5.23
C PHE A 93 -0.37 1.92 -4.14
N PRO A 94 -1.60 1.48 -4.43
CA PRO A 94 -2.74 1.68 -3.52
C PRO A 94 -2.68 0.81 -2.25
N ALA A 95 -1.90 -0.27 -2.27
CA ALA A 95 -1.65 -1.08 -1.10
C ALA A 95 -0.35 -0.64 -0.39
N ALA A 96 0.36 -1.56 0.25
CA ALA A 96 1.62 -1.26 0.92
C ALA A 96 2.67 -2.31 0.57
N THR A 97 3.94 -1.89 0.55
CA THR A 97 5.12 -2.76 0.48
C THR A 97 6.05 -2.43 1.63
N ASP A 98 7.08 -3.25 1.84
CA ASP A 98 8.11 -3.00 2.86
C ASP A 98 9.01 -1.81 2.50
N SER A 99 8.89 -1.26 1.28
CA SER A 99 9.55 -0.02 0.90
C SER A 99 9.21 1.14 1.85
N ARG A 100 8.06 1.11 2.55
CA ARG A 100 7.71 2.11 3.57
C ARG A 100 8.77 2.18 4.69
N TYR A 101 9.32 1.05 5.12
CA TYR A 101 10.32 1.00 6.18
C TYR A 101 11.67 1.53 5.69
N ILE A 102 12.04 1.21 4.45
CA ILE A 102 13.28 1.67 3.82
C ILE A 102 13.24 3.18 3.58
N ARG A 103 12.12 3.71 3.09
CA ARG A 103 11.94 5.16 2.85
C ARG A 103 11.91 5.97 4.14
N VAL A 104 11.51 5.39 5.28
CA VAL A 104 11.61 6.08 6.58
C VAL A 104 13.06 6.38 6.95
N LEU A 105 13.99 5.52 6.52
CA LEU A 105 15.45 5.68 6.68
C LEU A 105 16.09 6.57 5.60
N ASP A 106 15.29 7.32 4.85
CA ASP A 106 15.71 8.20 3.76
C ASP A 106 16.49 7.48 2.64
N ILE A 107 16.22 6.18 2.46
CA ILE A 107 16.75 5.38 1.35
C ILE A 107 15.69 5.35 0.24
N PRO A 108 16.01 5.84 -0.98
CA PRO A 108 15.13 5.75 -2.14
C PRO A 108 14.73 4.30 -2.44
N ALA A 109 13.45 4.05 -2.63
CA ALA A 109 12.93 2.72 -2.94
C ALA A 109 11.79 2.80 -3.95
N PHE A 110 11.87 1.98 -5.00
CA PHE A 110 10.88 1.92 -6.07
C PHE A 110 10.22 0.53 -6.08
N GLY A 111 8.89 0.51 -6.16
CA GLY A 111 8.16 -0.73 -6.41
C GLY A 111 8.17 -1.01 -7.91
N PHE A 112 8.70 -2.16 -8.33
CA PHE A 112 8.73 -2.55 -9.73
C PHE A 112 8.60 -4.06 -9.87
N SER A 113 7.80 -4.50 -10.83
CA SER A 113 7.66 -5.88 -11.21
C SER A 113 7.68 -5.99 -12.74
N PRO A 114 8.57 -6.81 -13.33
CA PRO A 114 8.63 -6.99 -14.78
C PRO A 114 7.56 -7.98 -15.30
N MET A 115 6.56 -8.32 -14.49
CA MET A 115 5.47 -9.25 -14.82
C MET A 115 4.40 -8.58 -15.72
N ASN A 116 4.83 -7.88 -16.77
CA ASN A 116 3.95 -7.14 -17.66
C ASN A 116 3.06 -8.06 -18.52
N ASN A 117 1.96 -7.52 -19.04
CA ASN A 117 1.03 -8.25 -19.93
C ASN A 117 0.49 -9.56 -19.32
N THR A 118 0.40 -9.65 -17.99
CA THR A 118 -0.20 -10.78 -17.28
C THR A 118 -1.42 -10.33 -16.49
N PRO A 119 -2.39 -11.24 -16.25
CA PRO A 119 -3.49 -10.95 -15.33
C PRO A 119 -2.94 -10.67 -13.91
N ILE A 120 -3.53 -9.71 -13.21
CA ILE A 120 -3.22 -9.46 -11.80
C ILE A 120 -3.89 -10.56 -10.97
N LEU A 121 -3.10 -11.51 -10.48
CA LEU A 121 -3.58 -12.67 -9.70
C LEU A 121 -2.99 -12.73 -8.28
N LEU A 122 -2.30 -11.67 -7.83
CA LEU A 122 -1.75 -11.61 -6.49
C LEU A 122 -2.88 -11.80 -5.46
N HIS A 123 -2.75 -12.80 -4.59
CA HIS A 123 -3.77 -13.19 -3.60
C HIS A 123 -5.10 -13.68 -4.19
N ASP A 124 -5.12 -14.12 -5.44
CA ASP A 124 -6.32 -14.65 -6.08
C ASP A 124 -6.20 -16.16 -6.37
N HIS A 125 -7.31 -16.78 -6.76
CA HIS A 125 -7.40 -18.20 -7.07
C HIS A 125 -6.56 -18.55 -8.30
N ASN A 126 -5.82 -19.65 -8.21
CA ASN A 126 -4.94 -20.12 -9.29
C ASN A 126 -3.90 -19.08 -9.73
N GLU A 127 -3.34 -18.35 -8.76
CA GLU A 127 -2.20 -17.46 -8.94
C GLU A 127 -1.09 -18.15 -9.75
N ARG A 128 -0.69 -17.53 -10.85
CA ARG A 128 0.29 -18.08 -11.80
C ARG A 128 0.93 -16.99 -12.63
N ILE A 129 2.08 -17.31 -13.20
CA ILE A 129 2.76 -16.52 -14.22
C ILE A 129 3.24 -17.44 -15.35
N HIS A 130 3.21 -16.94 -16.59
CA HIS A 130 3.76 -17.69 -17.71
C HIS A 130 5.30 -17.75 -17.61
N LYS A 131 5.89 -18.91 -17.88
CA LYS A 131 7.34 -19.13 -17.76
C LYS A 131 8.16 -18.11 -18.56
N ASP A 132 7.68 -17.73 -19.74
CA ASP A 132 8.41 -16.81 -20.63
C ASP A 132 8.40 -15.37 -20.08
N VAL A 133 7.33 -14.97 -19.38
CA VAL A 133 7.29 -13.66 -18.69
C VAL A 133 8.25 -13.67 -17.50
N PHE A 134 8.27 -14.76 -16.73
CA PHE A 134 9.23 -14.93 -15.64
C PHE A 134 10.69 -14.84 -16.15
N LEU A 135 11.02 -15.55 -17.23
CA LEU A 135 12.36 -15.52 -17.84
C LEU A 135 12.70 -14.14 -18.42
N SER A 136 11.76 -13.48 -19.10
CA SER A 136 11.95 -12.11 -19.58
C SER A 136 12.19 -11.14 -18.43
N GLY A 137 11.51 -11.32 -17.29
CA GLY A 137 11.74 -10.53 -16.09
C GLY A 137 13.16 -10.63 -15.55
N ILE A 138 13.79 -11.79 -15.65
CA ILE A 138 15.20 -11.98 -15.29
C ILE A 138 16.08 -11.10 -16.19
N ASP A 139 15.88 -11.11 -17.50
CA ASP A 139 16.68 -10.31 -18.44
C ASP A 139 16.50 -8.81 -18.24
N ILE A 140 15.27 -8.37 -17.90
CA ILE A 140 14.99 -6.98 -17.51
C ILE A 140 15.79 -6.60 -16.26
N TYR A 141 15.72 -7.40 -15.19
CA TYR A 141 16.50 -7.12 -13.97
C TYR A 141 18.02 -7.17 -14.20
N ARG A 142 18.51 -8.04 -15.09
CA ARG A 142 19.93 -8.07 -15.49
C ARG A 142 20.38 -6.79 -16.20
N THR A 143 19.45 -5.99 -16.71
CA THR A 143 19.73 -4.66 -17.27
C THR A 143 19.61 -3.56 -16.21
N ILE A 144 18.56 -3.64 -15.37
CA ILE A 144 18.27 -2.62 -14.36
C ILE A 144 19.28 -2.63 -13.21
N ILE A 145 19.54 -3.79 -12.60
CA ILE A 145 20.36 -3.91 -11.39
C ILE A 145 21.78 -3.36 -11.62
N PRO A 146 22.51 -3.70 -12.70
CA PRO A 146 23.82 -3.11 -12.95
C PRO A 146 23.79 -1.60 -13.19
N SER A 147 22.72 -1.07 -13.79
CA SER A 147 22.58 0.37 -14.02
C SER A 147 22.46 1.13 -12.70
N LEU A 148 21.70 0.57 -11.74
CA LEU A 148 21.63 1.10 -10.37
C LEU A 148 22.95 0.89 -9.62
N ALA A 149 23.51 -0.31 -9.62
CA ALA A 149 24.71 -0.63 -8.84
C ALA A 149 25.97 0.15 -9.25
N ASN A 150 26.05 0.59 -10.52
CA ASN A 150 27.16 1.39 -11.03
C ASN A 150 26.92 2.90 -10.93
N HIS A 151 25.75 3.34 -10.47
CA HIS A 151 25.50 4.76 -10.24
C HIS A 151 26.19 5.21 -8.94
N VAL A 152 27.04 6.21 -9.06
CA VAL A 152 27.73 6.83 -7.92
C VAL A 152 26.94 8.08 -7.53
N LYS A 153 26.66 8.24 -6.23
CA LYS A 153 26.07 9.46 -5.66
C LYS A 153 27.02 10.65 -5.80
#